data_AF-A0A7Y5AC68-F1
#
_entry.id   AF-A0A7Y5AC68-F1
#
_cell.length_a   1.000
_cell.length_b   1.000
_cell.length_c   1.000
_cell.angle_alpha   90.00
_cell.angle_beta   90.00
_cell.angle_gamma   90.00
#
_symmetry.space_group_name_H-M   'P 1'
#
loop_
_entity.id
_entity.type
_entity.pdbx_description
1 polymer ?
#
loop_
_entity_poly.entity_id
_entity_poly.type
_entity_poly.pdbx_seq_one_letter_code
_entity_poly.pdbx_strand_id
1 'polypeptide(L)' 'MICEQCNSADGTAKRHLGLPSSFTFAPVEIRQFVRPTPHGKHIIRYDLAQMIFDQVTTRNPLPAPLFFN' A
#
# COMPACT_ATOMS: atom_id res chain seq x y z
N MET A 1 -15.76 2.22 -6.75
CA MET A 1 -15.89 0.84 -6.23
C MET A 1 -14.52 0.18 -6.28
N ILE A 2 -14.00 -0.28 -5.14
CA ILE A 2 -12.75 -1.05 -5.01
C ILE A 2 -13.12 -2.54 -4.92
N CYS A 3 -12.33 -3.41 -5.55
CA CYS A 3 -12.53 -4.86 -5.51
C CYS A 3 -11.97 -5.48 -4.22
N GLU A 4 -12.48 -6.62 -3.75
CA GLU A 4 -11.96 -7.30 -2.55
C GLU A 4 -10.45 -7.62 -2.66
N GLN A 5 -9.99 -7.99 -3.86
CA GLN A 5 -8.59 -8.32 -4.14
C GLN A 5 -7.69 -7.09 -4.08
N CYS A 6 -8.25 -5.91 -4.39
CA CYS A 6 -7.59 -4.62 -4.32
C CYS A 6 -7.38 -4.21 -2.84
N ASN A 7 -8.38 -4.45 -1.97
CA ASN A 7 -8.26 -4.26 -0.52
C ASN A 7 -7.25 -5.23 0.10
N SER A 8 -7.28 -6.50 -0.35
CA SER A 8 -6.31 -7.50 0.10
C SER A 8 -4.87 -7.12 -0.28
N ALA A 9 -4.68 -6.50 -1.44
CA ALA A 9 -3.38 -6.03 -1.91
C ALA A 9 -2.83 -4.86 -1.06
N ASP A 10 -3.66 -3.90 -0.64
CA ASP A 10 -3.26 -2.85 0.32
C ASP A 10 -2.72 -3.47 1.62
N GLY A 11 -3.52 -4.33 2.26
CA GLY A 11 -3.11 -5.00 3.49
C GLY A 11 -1.85 -5.86 3.33
N THR A 12 -1.67 -6.49 2.16
CA THR A 12 -0.48 -7.31 1.87
C THR A 12 0.77 -6.45 1.65
N ALA A 13 0.66 -5.34 0.91
CA ALA A 13 1.75 -4.40 0.71
C ALA A 13 2.24 -3.80 2.03
N LYS A 14 1.31 -3.36 2.90
CA LYS A 14 1.65 -2.81 4.23
C LYS A 14 2.39 -3.80 5.10
N ARG A 15 1.94 -5.06 5.17
CA ARG A 15 2.62 -6.11 5.93
C ARG A 15 4.00 -6.44 5.39
N HIS A 16 4.15 -6.48 4.07
CA HIS A 16 5.43 -6.81 3.43
C HIS A 16 6.48 -5.71 3.64
N LEU A 17 6.06 -4.45 3.59
CA LEU A 17 6.94 -3.28 3.68
C LEU A 17 7.08 -2.73 5.12
N GLY A 18 6.34 -3.25 6.09
CA GLY A 18 6.35 -2.75 7.47
C GLY A 18 5.73 -1.35 7.62
N LEU A 19 4.75 -1.00 6.76
CA LEU A 19 4.11 0.31 6.79
C LEU A 19 3.14 0.44 7.99
N PRO A 20 2.90 1.67 8.49
CA PRO A 20 1.95 1.90 9.59
C PRO A 20 0.56 1.32 9.30
N SER A 21 -0.07 0.71 10.31
CA SER A 21 -1.41 0.14 10.16
C SER A 21 -2.49 1.18 9.88
N SER A 22 -2.29 2.41 10.37
CA SER A 22 -3.15 3.58 10.15
C SER A 22 -3.03 4.19 8.75
N PHE A 23 -1.98 3.84 8.00
CA PHE A 23 -1.83 4.27 6.62
C PHE A 23 -2.70 3.40 5.70
N THR A 24 -3.31 4.01 4.69
CA THR A 24 -4.08 3.32 3.65
C THR A 24 -3.79 3.97 2.32
N PHE A 25 -3.44 3.15 1.32
CA PHE A 25 -3.31 3.63 -0.06
C PHE A 25 -4.67 4.04 -0.62
N ALA A 26 -4.71 5.17 -1.33
CA ALA A 26 -5.88 5.58 -2.08
C ALA A 26 -6.18 4.59 -3.23
N PRO A 27 -7.43 4.46 -3.69
CA PRO A 27 -7.79 3.60 -4.82
C PRO A 27 -6.92 3.81 -6.07
N VAL A 28 -6.54 5.06 -6.34
CA VAL A 28 -5.70 5.46 -7.48
C VAL A 28 -4.23 5.06 -7.30
N GLU A 29 -3.76 4.94 -6.06
CA GLU A 29 -2.42 4.46 -5.71
C GLU A 29 -2.35 2.94 -5.82
N ILE A 30 -3.35 2.23 -5.28
CA ILE A 30 -3.47 0.77 -5.38
C ILE A 30 -3.41 0.32 -6.84
N ARG A 31 -4.11 1.01 -7.75
CA ARG A 31 -4.09 0.70 -9.19
C ARG A 31 -2.69 0.80 -9.83
N GLN A 32 -1.77 1.56 -9.24
CA GLN A 32 -0.42 1.71 -9.80
C GLN A 32 0.47 0.51 -9.47
N PHE A 33 0.34 -0.04 -8.26
CA PHE A 33 1.18 -1.16 -7.81
C PHE A 33 0.49 -2.52 -7.84
N VAL A 34 -0.81 -2.58 -8.09
CA VAL A 34 -1.56 -3.83 -8.26
C VAL A 34 -1.83 -4.09 -9.74
N ARG A 35 -1.22 -5.15 -10.27
CA ARG A 35 -1.51 -5.64 -11.62
C ARG A 35 -2.49 -6.82 -11.53
N PRO A 36 -3.73 -6.67 -12.03
CA PRO A 36 -4.68 -7.77 -12.05
C PRO A 36 -4.20 -8.87 -13.00
N THR A 37 -4.38 -10.12 -12.58
CA THR A 37 -4.10 -11.31 -13.37
C THR A 37 -5.40 -12.06 -13.59
N PRO A 38 -5.78 -12.37 -14.84
CA PRO A 38 -6.89 -13.27 -15.11
C PRO A 38 -6.66 -14.62 -14.43
N HIS A 39 -7.67 -15.14 -13.72
CA HIS A 39 -7.64 -16.46 -13.08
C HIS A 39 -6.54 -16.68 -12.02
N GLY A 40 -5.97 -15.62 -11.43
CA GLY A 40 -4.89 -15.74 -10.45
C GLY A 40 -4.84 -14.61 -9.44
N LYS A 41 -3.95 -14.75 -8.44
CA LYS A 41 -3.68 -13.70 -7.45
C LYS A 41 -3.02 -12.51 -8.13
N HIS A 42 -3.54 -11.32 -7.88
CA HIS A 42 -2.97 -10.07 -8.38
C HIS A 42 -1.48 -9.97 -8.02
N ILE A 43 -0.69 -9.45 -8.97
CA ILE A 43 0.73 -9.18 -8.76
C ILE A 43 0.85 -7.84 -8.06
N ILE A 44 1.57 -7.83 -6.94
CA ILE A 44 1.84 -6.63 -6.13
C ILE A 44 3.29 -6.19 -6.41
N ARG A 45 3.45 -4.94 -6.85
CA ARG A 45 4.74 -4.27 -7.08
C ARG A 45 5.16 -3.52 -5.82
N TYR A 46 5.89 -4.21 -4.93
CA TYR A 46 6.27 -3.65 -3.63
C TYR A 46 7.21 -2.44 -3.74
N ASP A 47 8.05 -2.41 -4.76
CA ASP A 47 8.88 -1.27 -5.14
C ASP A 47 8.05 0.00 -5.39
N LEU A 48 6.98 -0.11 -6.18
CA LEU A 48 6.06 0.99 -6.44
C LEU A 48 5.29 1.40 -5.18
N ALA A 49 4.83 0.43 -4.39
CA ALA A 49 4.09 0.70 -3.15
C ALA A 49 4.96 1.48 -2.16
N GLN A 50 6.25 1.15 -2.03
CA GLN A 50 7.20 1.90 -1.21
C GLN A 50 7.38 3.33 -1.72
N MET A 51 7.61 3.52 -3.03
CA MET A 51 7.78 4.87 -3.59
C MET A 51 6.56 5.76 -3.40
N ILE A 52 5.36 5.19 -3.54
CA ILE A 52 4.11 5.92 -3.30
C ILE A 52 4.00 6.32 -1.84
N PHE A 53 4.28 5.39 -0.91
CA PHE A 53 4.28 5.69 0.52
C PHE A 53 5.27 6.82 0.86
N ASP A 54 6.51 6.73 0.38
CA ASP A 54 7.53 7.75 0.62
C ASP A 54 7.10 9.11 0.09
N GLN A 55 6.50 9.17 -1.11
CA GLN A 55 6.01 10.41 -1.73
C GLN A 55 4.84 11.03 -0.96
N VAL A 56 3.90 10.22 -0.48
CA VAL A 56 2.72 10.71 0.27
C VAL A 56 3.14 11.19 1.65
N THR A 57 4.04 10.47 2.31
CA THR A 57 4.50 10.79 3.67
C THR A 57 5.51 11.93 3.72
N THR A 58 6.31 12.16 2.68
CA THR A 58 7.15 13.37 2.60
C THR A 58 6.33 14.63 2.33
N ARG A 59 5.22 14.53 1.60
CA ARG A 59 4.32 15.66 1.33
C ARG A 59 3.37 15.97 2.48
N ASN A 60 3.06 14.97 3.28
CA ASN A 60 2.24 15.08 4.48
C ASN A 60 2.92 14.25 5.57
N PRO A 61 3.79 14.85 6.41
CA PRO A 61 4.49 14.09 7.43
C PRO A 61 3.46 13.39 8.32
N LEU A 62 3.38 12.06 8.20
CA LEU A 62 2.69 11.26 9.20
C LEU A 62 3.35 11.59 10.54
N PRO A 63 2.59 11.72 11.64
CA PRO A 63 3.22 11.73 12.95
C PRO A 63 4.08 10.48 13.04
N ALA A 64 5.38 10.68 13.28
CA ALA A 64 6.36 9.61 13.34
C ALA A 64 5.82 8.48 14.23
N PRO A 65 5.99 7.20 13.85
CA PRO A 65 5.54 6.11 14.68
C PRO A 65 6.18 6.28 16.06
N LEU A 66 5.33 6.42 17.09
CA LEU A 66 5.76 6.31 18.48
C LEU A 66 6.28 4.87 18.63
N PHE A 67 7.58 4.71 18.49
CA PHE A 67 8.28 3.48 18.83
C PHE A 67 7.93 3.19 20.29
N PHE A 68 7.07 2.20 20.51
CA PHE A 68 6.86 1.65 21.84
C PHE A 68 8.14 0.90 22.22
N ASN A 69 8.76 1.40 23.30
CA ASN A 69 9.91 0.86 23.99
C ASN A 69 9.61 -0.50 24.65
#